data_AF-A0A660Y0Q5-F1
#
_entry.id   AF-A0A660Y0Q5-F1
#
_cell.length_a   1.000
_cell.length_b   1.000
_cell.length_c   1.000
_cell.angle_alpha   90.00
_cell.angle_beta   90.00
_cell.angle_gamma   90.00
#
_symmetry.space_group_name_H-M   'P 1'
#
loop_
_entity.id
_entity.type
_entity.pdbx_description
1 polymer ?
#
loop_
_entity_poly.entity_id
_entity_poly.type
_entity_poly.pdbx_seq_one_letter_code
_entity_poly.pdbx_strand_id
1 'polypeptide(L)'
;MKLFKYLSILLFGIFLSGILFARFPYRDFEIVESIPAETVLDNPEIRNTAEVWVEMIQSARKTIDIEQFYISNQAGEALEPVIREIEKAADRGVNVRVIADKRMAVTYPETLERLNTRNNIIVRNIDVFNEY
;
A
#
# COMPACT_ATOMS: atom_id res chain seq x y z
N MET A 1 -35.45 17.64 -33.94
CA MET A 1 -34.09 18.10 -34.31
C MET A 1 -33.36 18.88 -33.21
N LYS A 2 -34.02 19.78 -32.45
CA LYS A 2 -33.39 20.50 -31.32
C LYS A 2 -33.04 19.59 -30.12
N LEU A 3 -33.90 18.63 -29.78
CA LEU A 3 -33.71 17.71 -28.65
C LEU A 3 -32.45 16.83 -28.77
N PHE A 4 -32.17 16.31 -29.97
CA PHE A 4 -30.93 15.56 -30.26
C PHE A 4 -29.67 16.41 -30.06
N LYS A 5 -29.74 17.72 -30.37
CA LYS A 5 -28.62 18.65 -30.25
C LYS A 5 -28.25 18.88 -28.78
N TYR A 6 -29.22 18.99 -27.89
CA TYR A 6 -28.99 19.12 -26.44
C TYR A 6 -28.50 17.82 -25.79
N LEU A 7 -28.99 16.66 -26.27
CA LEU A 7 -28.55 15.34 -25.80
C LEU A 7 -27.06 15.09 -26.15
N SER A 8 -26.62 15.49 -27.34
CA SER A 8 -25.20 15.40 -27.74
C SER A 8 -24.29 16.34 -26.95
N ILE A 9 -24.75 17.53 -26.57
CA ILE A 9 -23.98 18.47 -25.71
C ILE A 9 -23.85 17.92 -24.28
N LEU A 10 -24.91 17.32 -23.75
CA LEU A 10 -24.89 16.70 -22.42
C LEU A 10 -23.92 15.49 -22.38
N LEU A 11 -23.97 14.62 -23.39
CA LEU A 11 -23.07 13.48 -23.52
C LEU A 11 -21.61 13.92 -23.72
N PHE A 12 -21.37 15.01 -24.45
CA PHE A 12 -20.02 15.58 -24.61
C PHE A 12 -19.50 16.19 -23.29
N GLY A 13 -20.36 16.84 -22.50
CA GLY A 13 -20.01 17.38 -21.18
C GLY A 13 -19.63 16.30 -20.16
N ILE A 14 -20.35 15.15 -20.16
CA ILE A 14 -20.03 13.99 -19.32
C ILE A 14 -18.70 13.34 -19.76
N PHE A 15 -18.43 13.30 -21.07
CA PHE A 15 -17.15 12.78 -21.59
C PHE A 15 -15.96 13.70 -21.26
N LEU A 16 -16.18 15.02 -21.20
CA LEU A 16 -15.14 15.99 -20.85
C LEU A 16 -14.81 15.97 -19.35
N SER A 17 -15.79 15.74 -18.47
CA SER A 17 -15.54 15.62 -17.02
C SER A 17 -14.69 14.39 -16.66
N GLY A 18 -14.68 13.36 -17.50
CA GLY A 18 -13.85 12.16 -17.30
C GLY A 18 -12.36 12.36 -17.56
N ILE A 19 -11.93 13.53 -18.08
CA ILE A 19 -10.53 13.84 -18.42
C ILE A 19 -9.89 14.77 -17.38
N LEU A 20 -10.67 15.37 -16.48
CA LEU A 20 -10.19 16.38 -15.53
C LEU A 20 -9.65 15.84 -14.19
N PHE A 21 -9.86 14.55 -13.89
CA PHE A 21 -9.21 13.93 -12.74
C PHE A 21 -7.78 13.53 -13.13
N ALA A 22 -6.83 14.30 -12.60
CA ALA A 22 -5.39 14.13 -12.62
C ALA A 22 -4.90 12.85 -13.33
N ARG A 23 -4.55 12.97 -14.61
CA ARG A 23 -3.59 12.03 -15.19
C ARG A 23 -2.25 12.30 -14.51
N PHE A 24 -1.92 11.51 -13.49
CA PHE A 24 -0.58 11.50 -12.93
C PHE A 24 0.42 11.30 -14.09
N PRO A 25 1.42 12.20 -14.25
CA PRO A 25 2.30 12.20 -15.41
C PRO A 25 3.33 11.06 -15.40
N TYR A 26 3.29 10.18 -14.39
CA TYR A 26 4.23 9.08 -14.21
C TYR A 26 3.48 7.76 -14.39
N ARG A 27 3.83 7.01 -15.44
CA ARG A 27 3.27 5.66 -15.67
C ARG A 27 3.78 4.62 -14.67
N ASP A 28 4.93 4.89 -14.06
CA ASP A 28 5.73 3.86 -13.39
C ASP A 28 5.79 4.02 -11.86
N PHE A 29 5.34 5.15 -11.32
CA PHE A 29 5.25 5.36 -9.87
C PHE A 29 4.09 6.30 -9.51
N GLU A 30 3.56 6.13 -8.29
CA GLU A 30 2.51 6.96 -7.71
C GLU A 30 3.03 7.53 -6.38
N ILE A 31 2.72 8.80 -6.11
CA ILE A 31 3.01 9.43 -4.82
C ILE A 31 1.80 9.19 -3.92
N VAL A 32 2.06 8.69 -2.71
CA VAL A 32 1.05 8.40 -1.69
C VAL A 32 1.49 8.97 -0.36
N GLU A 33 0.54 9.22 0.54
CA GLU A 33 0.84 9.79 1.84
C GLU A 33 0.13 9.08 3.00
N SER A 34 0.75 9.20 4.17
CA SER A 34 0.13 8.89 5.46
C SER A 34 0.10 10.17 6.28
N ILE A 35 -1.08 10.55 6.73
CA ILE A 35 -1.26 11.74 7.56
C ILE A 35 -1.43 11.37 9.04
N PRO A 36 -1.07 12.27 9.96
CA PRO A 36 -1.42 12.09 11.36
C PRO A 36 -2.94 12.07 11.53
N ALA A 37 -3.44 11.12 12.33
CA ALA A 37 -4.83 11.11 12.76
C ALA A 37 -5.21 12.44 13.43
N GLU A 38 -6.50 12.76 13.41
CA GLU A 38 -7.06 13.96 14.06
C GLU A 38 -6.55 15.30 13.47
N THR A 39 -5.91 15.27 12.31
CA THR A 39 -5.48 16.47 11.57
C THR A 39 -6.27 16.66 10.27
N VAL A 40 -6.18 17.86 9.72
CA VAL A 40 -6.74 18.23 8.40
C VAL A 40 -5.64 18.35 7.34
N LEU A 41 -4.53 17.63 7.54
CA LEU A 41 -3.35 17.69 6.68
C LEU A 41 -3.47 16.85 5.41
N ASP A 42 -4.58 16.12 5.24
CA ASP A 42 -4.89 15.34 4.03
C ASP A 42 -4.88 16.24 2.79
N ASN A 43 -4.13 15.82 1.77
CA ASN A 43 -4.22 16.42 0.46
C ASN A 43 -5.15 15.57 -0.42
N PRO A 44 -6.33 16.07 -0.81
CA PRO A 44 -7.29 15.27 -1.59
C PRO A 44 -6.78 14.86 -2.98
N GLU A 45 -5.69 15.46 -3.45
CA GLU A 45 -5.04 15.11 -4.72
C GLU A 45 -3.97 14.01 -4.56
N ILE A 46 -3.64 13.57 -3.33
CA ILE A 46 -2.68 12.51 -3.04
C ILE A 46 -3.41 11.36 -2.36
N ARG A 47 -3.28 10.14 -2.91
CA ARG A 47 -3.95 8.97 -2.34
C ARG A 47 -3.28 8.50 -1.06
N ASN A 48 -4.09 7.90 -0.19
CA ASN A 48 -3.62 7.40 1.10
C ASN A 48 -2.77 6.13 0.93
N THR A 49 -1.60 6.08 1.56
CA THR A 49 -0.63 4.99 1.48
C THR A 49 -1.26 3.62 1.75
N ALA A 50 -2.09 3.51 2.80
CA ALA A 50 -2.70 2.24 3.19
C ALA A 50 -3.63 1.68 2.11
N GLU A 51 -4.39 2.53 1.41
CA GLU A 51 -5.28 2.14 0.31
C GLU A 51 -4.47 1.59 -0.86
N VAL A 52 -3.48 2.36 -1.33
CA VAL A 52 -2.68 2.00 -2.49
C VAL A 52 -1.86 0.73 -2.22
N TRP A 53 -1.28 0.60 -1.03
CA TRP A 53 -0.54 -0.61 -0.66
C TRP A 53 -1.43 -1.85 -0.68
N VAL A 54 -2.65 -1.77 -0.15
CA VAL A 54 -3.62 -2.88 -0.21
C VAL A 54 -3.89 -3.30 -1.66
N GLU A 55 -4.15 -2.34 -2.55
CA GLU A 55 -4.38 -2.64 -3.98
C GLU A 55 -3.16 -3.28 -4.65
N MET A 56 -1.97 -2.73 -4.39
CA MET A 56 -0.71 -3.27 -4.92
C MET A 56 -0.50 -4.72 -4.48
N ILE A 57 -0.69 -5.00 -3.18
CA ILE A 57 -0.53 -6.35 -2.61
C ILE A 57 -1.57 -7.34 -3.15
N GLN A 58 -2.83 -6.90 -3.34
CA GLN A 58 -3.87 -7.71 -3.98
C GLN A 58 -3.55 -8.03 -5.45
N SER A 59 -2.92 -7.09 -6.14
CA SER A 59 -2.51 -7.26 -7.54
C SER A 59 -1.23 -8.09 -7.72
N ALA A 60 -0.44 -8.28 -6.66
CA ALA A 60 0.80 -9.06 -6.71
C ALA A 60 0.53 -10.51 -7.16
N ARG A 61 1.43 -11.04 -8.02
CA ARG A 61 1.32 -12.38 -8.62
C ARG A 61 2.51 -13.30 -8.36
N LYS A 62 3.70 -12.76 -8.09
CA LYS A 62 4.94 -13.53 -8.03
C LYS A 62 5.71 -13.32 -6.75
N THR A 63 6.06 -12.07 -6.45
CA THR A 63 6.87 -11.70 -5.29
C THR A 63 6.35 -10.43 -4.64
N ILE A 64 6.60 -10.30 -3.34
CA ILE A 64 6.52 -9.06 -2.57
C ILE A 64 7.81 -8.98 -1.75
N ASP A 65 8.55 -7.89 -1.89
CA ASP A 65 9.81 -7.68 -1.19
C ASP A 65 9.68 -6.44 -0.30
N ILE A 66 9.91 -6.62 1.00
CA ILE A 66 9.72 -5.59 2.01
C ILE A 66 11.02 -5.43 2.78
N GLU A 67 11.53 -4.21 2.82
CA GLU A 67 12.63 -3.80 3.68
C GLU A 67 12.15 -2.65 4.55
N GLN A 68 12.11 -2.83 5.86
CA GLN A 68 11.66 -1.81 6.81
C GLN A 68 12.56 -1.81 8.04
N PHE A 69 12.85 -0.64 8.60
CA PHE A 69 13.65 -0.56 9.82
C PHE A 69 12.95 -1.28 10.99
N TYR A 70 11.62 -1.11 11.12
CA TYR A 70 10.77 -1.83 12.06
C TYR A 70 9.33 -1.94 11.54
N ILE A 71 8.53 -2.83 12.13
CA ILE A 71 7.10 -2.94 11.85
C ILE A 71 6.34 -2.91 13.18
N SER A 72 5.82 -1.74 13.54
CA SER A 72 4.97 -1.55 14.72
C SER A 72 3.52 -1.50 14.27
N ASN A 73 2.81 -2.62 14.46
CA ASN A 73 1.42 -2.78 14.06
C ASN A 73 0.56 -3.13 15.28
N GLN A 74 -0.70 -2.69 15.28
CA GLN A 74 -1.69 -3.01 16.30
C GLN A 74 -3.04 -3.29 15.64
N ALA A 75 -3.83 -4.17 16.28
CA ALA A 75 -5.15 -4.49 15.77
C ALA A 75 -6.06 -3.25 15.79
N GLY A 76 -6.70 -2.97 14.65
CA GLY A 76 -7.58 -1.79 14.49
C GLY A 76 -6.86 -0.55 13.95
N GLU A 77 -5.52 -0.57 13.87
CA GLU A 77 -4.74 0.53 13.31
C GLU A 77 -4.55 0.40 11.79
N ALA A 78 -4.11 1.50 11.16
CA ALA A 78 -4.02 1.64 9.71
C ALA A 78 -3.15 0.57 9.02
N LEU A 79 -2.17 -0.01 9.71
CA LEU A 79 -1.26 -1.00 9.13
C LEU A 79 -1.82 -2.42 9.13
N GLU A 80 -2.78 -2.75 10.01
CA GLU A 80 -3.31 -4.11 10.15
C GLU A 80 -3.96 -4.64 8.86
N PRO A 81 -4.74 -3.85 8.08
CA PRO A 81 -5.23 -4.27 6.77
C PRO A 81 -4.10 -4.64 5.80
N VAL A 82 -3.00 -3.88 5.79
CA VAL A 82 -1.84 -4.15 4.93
C VAL A 82 -1.20 -5.49 5.31
N ILE A 83 -0.96 -5.73 6.60
CA ILE A 83 -0.40 -7.00 7.09
C ILE A 83 -1.28 -8.19 6.68
N ARG A 84 -2.60 -8.05 6.79
CA ARG A 84 -3.53 -9.11 6.36
C ARG A 84 -3.49 -9.37 4.86
N GLU A 85 -3.34 -8.34 4.04
CA GLU A 85 -3.21 -8.54 2.59
C GLU A 85 -1.87 -9.20 2.22
N ILE A 86 -0.79 -8.94 2.98
CA ILE A 86 0.48 -9.65 2.82
C ILE A 86 0.29 -11.16 3.11
N GLU A 87 -0.38 -11.50 4.22
CA GLU A 87 -0.71 -12.89 4.55
C GLU A 87 -1.54 -13.53 3.43
N LYS A 88 -2.60 -12.85 2.96
CA LYS A 88 -3.43 -13.35 1.85
C LYS A 88 -2.64 -13.51 0.57
N ALA A 89 -1.67 -12.63 0.29
CA ALA A 89 -0.83 -12.76 -0.90
C ALA A 89 0.03 -14.02 -0.83
N ALA A 90 0.63 -14.28 0.34
CA ALA A 90 1.38 -15.50 0.58
C ALA A 90 0.52 -16.76 0.44
N ASP A 91 -0.71 -16.73 0.97
CA ASP A 91 -1.69 -17.81 0.85
C ASP A 91 -2.10 -18.08 -0.62
N ARG A 92 -2.07 -17.05 -1.49
CA ARG A 92 -2.27 -17.18 -2.95
C ARG A 92 -1.05 -17.76 -3.69
N GLY A 93 0.08 -17.98 -3.01
CA GLY A 93 1.32 -18.48 -3.60
C GLY A 93 2.33 -17.41 -4.02
N VAL A 94 2.13 -16.15 -3.60
CA VAL A 94 3.13 -15.09 -3.79
C VAL A 94 4.28 -15.30 -2.80
N ASN A 95 5.53 -15.25 -3.26
CA ASN A 95 6.68 -15.33 -2.37
C ASN A 95 6.94 -13.98 -1.70
N VAL A 96 6.84 -13.91 -0.39
CA VAL A 96 7.07 -12.69 0.39
C VAL A 96 8.42 -12.79 1.09
N ARG A 97 9.27 -11.77 0.92
CA ARG A 97 10.55 -11.65 1.63
C ARG A 97 10.54 -10.37 2.44
N VAL A 98 10.77 -10.49 3.74
CA VAL A 98 10.80 -9.36 4.68
C VAL A 98 12.19 -9.27 5.29
N ILE A 99 12.77 -8.08 5.25
CA ILE A 99 14.01 -7.74 5.93
C ILE A 99 13.72 -6.64 6.94
N ALA A 100 14.20 -6.83 8.17
CA ALA A 100 14.11 -5.86 9.25
C ALA A 100 15.41 -5.76 10.05
N ASP A 101 15.58 -4.66 10.79
CA ASP A 101 16.72 -4.52 11.70
C ASP A 101 16.60 -5.48 12.90
N LYS A 102 17.73 -6.09 13.27
CA LYS A 102 17.78 -7.09 14.34
C LYS A 102 17.48 -6.53 15.72
N ARG A 103 17.90 -5.30 16.04
CA ARG A 103 17.59 -4.67 17.33
C ARG A 103 16.13 -4.26 17.37
N MET A 104 15.62 -3.70 16.29
CA MET A 104 14.22 -3.32 16.21
C MET A 104 13.26 -4.51 16.23
N ALA A 105 13.66 -5.65 15.67
CA ALA A 105 12.89 -6.89 15.78
C ALA A 105 12.78 -7.41 17.22
N VAL A 106 13.68 -7.02 18.13
CA VAL A 106 13.54 -7.29 19.57
C VAL A 106 12.55 -6.33 20.21
N THR A 107 12.50 -5.08 19.75
CA THR A 107 11.58 -4.04 20.28
C THR A 107 10.14 -4.23 19.82
N TYR A 108 9.94 -4.64 18.55
CA TYR A 108 8.62 -4.82 17.91
C TYR A 108 8.52 -6.20 17.24
N PRO A 109 8.54 -7.30 18.02
CA PRO A 109 8.61 -8.66 17.47
C PRO A 109 7.32 -9.13 16.78
N GLU A 110 6.17 -8.66 17.24
CA GLU A 110 4.88 -9.34 17.08
C GLU A 110 4.50 -9.54 15.62
N THR A 111 4.69 -8.52 14.79
CA THR A 111 4.33 -8.58 13.37
C THR A 111 5.29 -9.46 12.59
N LEU A 112 6.59 -9.35 12.87
CA LEU A 112 7.61 -10.16 12.22
C LEU A 112 7.43 -11.64 12.56
N GLU A 113 7.18 -11.96 13.83
CA GLU A 113 6.88 -13.33 14.28
C GLU A 113 5.62 -13.87 13.62
N ARG A 114 4.53 -13.09 13.61
CA ARG A 114 3.27 -13.47 12.95
C ARG A 114 3.50 -13.81 11.47
N LEU A 115 4.18 -12.94 10.74
CA LEU A 115 4.47 -13.14 9.32
C LEU A 115 5.35 -14.38 9.09
N ASN A 116 6.34 -14.62 9.95
CA ASN A 116 7.26 -15.75 9.83
C ASN A 116 6.61 -17.12 10.10
N THR A 117 5.37 -17.17 10.62
CA THR A 117 4.60 -18.42 10.76
C THR A 117 3.93 -18.88 9.46
N ARG A 118 3.84 -18.01 8.45
CA ARG A 118 3.09 -18.29 7.22
C ARG A 118 3.96 -18.96 6.17
N ASN A 119 3.38 -19.91 5.44
CA ASN A 119 4.01 -20.47 4.25
C ASN A 119 4.22 -19.35 3.21
N ASN A 120 5.28 -19.47 2.41
CA ASN A 120 5.69 -18.50 1.39
C ASN A 120 6.10 -17.11 1.92
N ILE A 121 6.24 -16.93 3.24
CA ILE A 121 6.84 -15.74 3.83
C ILE A 121 8.18 -16.11 4.47
N ILE A 122 9.24 -15.35 4.16
CA ILE A 122 10.54 -15.49 4.80
C ILE A 122 10.88 -14.15 5.44
N VAL A 123 11.08 -14.16 6.77
CA VAL A 123 11.56 -13.00 7.51
C VAL A 123 13.04 -13.18 7.83
N ARG A 124 13.84 -12.13 7.58
CA ARG A 124 15.25 -12.08 7.96
C ARG A 124 15.55 -10.81 8.73
N ASN A 125 16.14 -10.99 9.89
CA ASN A 125 16.62 -9.88 10.71
C ASN A 125 18.09 -9.67 10.39
N ILE A 126 18.43 -8.47 9.91
CA ILE A 126 19.79 -8.11 9.54
C ILE A 126 20.42 -7.23 10.59
N ASP A 127 21.73 -7.35 10.68
CA ASP A 127 22.53 -6.66 11.66
C ASP A 127 23.56 -5.81 10.92
N VAL A 128 23.14 -4.60 10.51
CA VAL A 128 23.92 -3.75 9.58
C VAL A 128 24.81 -2.74 10.32
N PHE A 129 24.41 -2.32 11.53
CA PHE A 129 25.05 -1.20 12.23
C PHE A 129 25.71 -1.57 13.58
N ASN A 130 25.94 -2.86 13.87
CA ASN A 130 26.52 -3.30 15.16
C ASN A 130 28.05 -3.26 15.25
N GLU A 131 28.75 -2.47 14.44
CA GLU A 131 30.21 -2.32 14.52
C GLU A 131 30.70 -1.19 15.45
N TYR A 132 29.88 -0.72 16.39
CA TYR A 132 30.30 0.26 17.42
C TYR A 132 30.02 -0.23 18.84
#